data_AF-A0A830H9N5-F1
#
_entry.id   AF-A0A830H9N5-F1
#
_cell.length_a   1.000
_cell.length_b   1.000
_cell.length_c   1.000
_cell.angle_alpha   90.00
_cell.angle_beta   90.00
_cell.angle_gamma   90.00
#
_symmetry.space_group_name_H-M   'P 1'
#
loop_
_entity.id
_entity.type
_entity.pdbx_description
1 polymer ?
#
loop_
_entity_poly.entity_id
_entity_poly.type
_entity_poly.pdbx_seq_one_letter_code
_entity_poly.pdbx_strand_id
1 'polypeptide(L)'
;MEKLDKTPLTVFDLAIQVAVAAATDIPVLAEESADAVRDNANLLREVTALAAQILSDVNLPPVSEEDAVRLLDDGARETGGVENEEHFILDPIDGTAGLLGGRECAVGLALARNGDLVWGAMGLPMTREDGVLVYGARGEGARYEHLHDENVGGELRARSDEHTAGGTVAAASDAEAPLWYPTNDDDDGGTGGGEAPPRIRRICCGSLVRYAAVALGDADFTVLHGEKDPRREVLTWDHAAGIAVAEAAGAIVTDYRGTRVAPMAARGRRFAPHGGIVVATPETHERAVRMASRAPLADGDVRGIALLDRDGTLNVDVGSPGVLTADRLVAIPGARSALVMLEQAQFSTALVTNQSCVGKGLASLSDIRAVNDELARQLAPASFGPVLMATETDTVDTRTGLPTRRKPSPRMLHEALVALRAGRRAMQLAFYVGDTMTDMSAAAQAGVMRVLVGTGYGKDVVAIARSSSIPIPCWLVRGDMATNANRLMSTLPNHEVSDDELTLLGIPEEAFPLVLAMDIGQASDTMRLFADALDVRLSTADVVVVTKV
;
A
#
# COMPACT_ATOMS: atom_id res chain seq x y z
N MET A 1 12.15 7.11 30.52
CA MET A 1 11.22 8.27 30.49
C MET A 1 10.25 8.03 29.34
N GLU A 2 9.13 8.75 29.30
CA GLU A 2 8.20 8.72 28.16
C GLU A 2 8.15 10.11 27.53
N LYS A 3 8.19 10.18 26.20
CA LYS A 3 7.94 11.42 25.44
C LYS A 3 6.46 11.81 25.56
N LEU A 4 6.10 12.99 25.05
CA LEU A 4 4.70 13.48 25.05
C LEU A 4 3.73 12.53 24.32
N ASP A 5 4.22 11.77 23.34
CA ASP A 5 3.48 10.76 22.60
C ASP A 5 3.54 9.35 23.23
N LYS A 6 4.11 9.24 24.44
CA LYS A 6 4.30 8.01 25.23
C LYS A 6 5.32 7.02 24.67
N THR A 7 6.13 7.43 23.71
CA THR A 7 7.28 6.61 23.27
C THR A 7 8.37 6.61 24.36
N PRO A 8 9.08 5.49 24.56
CA PRO A 8 10.15 5.42 25.55
C PRO A 8 11.36 6.28 25.12
N LEU A 9 11.95 6.97 26.09
CA LEU A 9 13.17 7.77 25.96
C LEU A 9 14.14 7.39 27.08
N THR A 10 15.42 7.17 26.76
CA THR A 10 16.48 6.90 27.74
C THR A 10 17.52 8.01 27.76
N VAL A 11 18.40 7.96 28.76
CA VAL A 11 19.56 8.86 28.83
C VAL A 11 20.53 8.60 27.68
N PHE A 12 20.55 7.39 27.11
CA PHE A 12 21.43 7.01 26.01
C PHE A 12 21.01 7.67 24.70
N ASP A 13 19.71 7.78 24.40
CA ASP A 13 19.22 8.45 23.18
C ASP A 13 19.77 9.89 23.11
N LEU A 14 19.64 10.62 24.22
CA LEU A 14 20.12 11.99 24.35
C LEU A 14 21.66 12.09 24.30
N ALA A 15 22.37 11.21 25.01
CA ALA A 15 23.83 11.24 25.08
C ALA A 15 24.49 10.90 23.74
N ILE A 16 23.96 9.91 23.00
CA ILE A 16 24.42 9.55 21.66
C ILE A 16 24.23 10.72 20.70
N GLN A 17 23.04 11.34 20.70
CA GLN A 17 22.77 12.49 19.85
C GLN A 17 23.73 13.65 20.13
N VAL A 18 23.95 14.00 21.40
CA VAL A 18 24.91 15.04 21.77
C VAL A 18 26.33 14.69 21.32
N ALA A 19 26.78 13.47 21.55
CA ALA A 19 28.13 13.04 21.18
C ALA A 19 28.35 13.06 19.65
N VAL A 20 27.41 12.54 18.87
CA VAL A 20 27.50 12.55 17.40
C VAL A 20 27.47 13.98 16.87
N ALA A 21 26.56 14.83 17.35
CA ALA A 21 26.48 16.22 16.92
C ALA A 21 27.70 17.05 17.33
N ALA A 22 28.35 16.75 18.46
CA ALA A 22 29.59 17.40 18.87
C ALA A 22 30.82 16.96 18.06
N ALA A 23 30.76 15.80 17.40
CA ALA A 23 31.88 15.21 16.67
C ALA A 23 32.02 15.72 15.22
N THR A 24 31.12 16.60 14.77
CA THR A 24 31.06 17.04 13.36
C THR A 24 30.67 18.50 13.23
N ASP A 25 31.20 19.18 12.22
CA ASP A 25 30.73 20.51 11.80
C ASP A 25 29.57 20.43 10.78
N ILE A 26 29.29 19.25 10.25
CA ILE A 26 28.15 19.01 9.35
C ILE A 26 26.85 19.00 10.18
N PRO A 27 25.80 19.75 9.78
CA PRO A 27 24.52 19.75 10.47
C PRO A 27 23.96 18.34 10.67
N VAL A 28 23.40 18.07 11.84
CA VAL A 28 22.74 16.79 12.14
C VAL A 28 21.24 17.02 12.26
N LEU A 29 20.45 16.21 11.57
CA LEU A 29 19.02 16.07 11.74
C LEU A 29 18.77 14.85 12.61
N ALA A 30 18.12 15.01 13.76
CA ALA A 30 17.96 13.93 14.71
C ALA A 30 16.57 13.89 15.38
N GLU A 31 16.27 12.76 16.00
CA GLU A 31 14.99 12.48 16.64
C GLU A 31 14.75 13.35 17.87
N GLU A 32 15.72 13.46 18.78
CA GLU A 32 15.51 14.03 20.11
C GLU A 32 15.65 15.54 20.17
N SER A 33 15.02 16.15 21.19
CA SER A 33 15.13 17.58 21.52
C SER A 33 15.59 17.78 22.95
N ALA A 34 15.92 19.02 23.32
CA ALA A 34 16.32 19.34 24.70
C ALA A 34 15.13 19.37 25.69
N ASP A 35 13.90 19.13 25.26
CA ASP A 35 12.70 19.32 26.08
C ASP A 35 12.74 18.50 27.38
N ALA A 36 13.28 17.28 27.33
CA ALA A 36 13.40 16.41 28.50
C ALA A 36 14.43 16.90 29.54
N VAL A 37 15.43 17.69 29.14
CA VAL A 37 16.56 18.09 30.00
C VAL A 37 16.45 19.49 30.56
N ARG A 38 15.66 20.39 29.92
CA ARG A 38 15.56 21.82 30.30
C ARG A 38 15.17 22.04 31.76
N ASP A 39 14.18 21.30 32.24
CA ASP A 39 13.70 21.41 33.62
C ASP A 39 14.25 20.29 34.52
N ASN A 40 15.27 19.55 34.06
CA ASN A 40 15.85 18.41 34.77
C ASN A 40 17.38 18.46 34.78
N ALA A 41 17.93 19.32 35.65
CA ALA A 41 19.37 19.53 35.79
C ALA A 41 20.16 18.26 36.22
N ASN A 42 19.51 17.26 36.82
CA ASN A 42 20.17 15.98 37.10
C ASN A 42 20.35 15.17 35.82
N LEU A 43 19.30 15.07 35.00
CA LEU A 43 19.35 14.39 33.72
C LEU A 43 20.31 15.08 32.75
N LEU A 44 20.31 16.41 32.68
CA LEU A 44 21.25 17.15 31.84
C LEU A 44 22.70 16.83 32.19
N ARG A 45 23.03 16.79 33.49
CA ARG A 45 24.37 16.39 33.97
C ARG A 45 24.72 14.96 33.57
N GLU A 46 23.78 14.03 33.68
CA GLU A 46 23.99 12.63 33.32
C GLU A 46 24.21 12.45 31.80
N VAL A 47 23.36 13.08 30.98
CA VAL A 47 23.50 13.12 29.51
C VAL A 47 24.85 13.70 29.11
N THR A 48 25.23 14.84 29.69
CA THR A 48 26.49 15.53 29.37
C THR A 48 27.70 14.69 29.77
N ALA A 49 27.66 14.03 30.93
CA ALA A 49 28.74 13.16 31.39
C ALA A 49 28.91 11.93 30.49
N LEU A 50 27.80 11.29 30.08
CA LEU A 50 27.84 10.15 29.16
C LEU A 50 28.33 10.57 27.77
N ALA A 51 27.85 11.69 27.23
CA ALA A 51 28.34 12.22 25.95
C ALA A 51 29.84 12.53 25.99
N ALA A 52 30.32 13.14 27.08
CA ALA A 52 31.75 13.40 27.28
C ALA A 52 32.58 12.11 27.37
N GLN A 53 32.04 11.03 27.94
CA GLN A 53 32.69 9.73 27.95
C GLN A 53 32.82 9.16 26.52
N ILE A 54 31.73 9.16 25.74
CA ILE A 54 31.74 8.70 24.34
C ILE A 54 32.76 9.48 23.52
N LEU A 55 32.78 10.81 23.64
CA LEU A 55 33.75 11.68 22.94
C LEU A 55 35.18 11.37 23.38
N SER A 56 35.42 11.13 24.67
CA SER A 56 36.74 10.77 25.19
C SER A 56 37.24 9.44 24.62
N ASP A 57 36.36 8.44 24.46
CA ASP A 57 36.72 7.12 23.93
C ASP A 57 37.24 7.20 22.49
N VAL A 58 36.82 8.23 21.73
CA VAL A 58 37.29 8.52 20.36
C VAL A 58 38.28 9.70 20.30
N ASN A 59 38.86 10.11 21.43
CA ASN A 59 39.84 11.21 21.55
C ASN A 59 39.34 12.59 21.09
N LEU A 60 38.06 12.88 21.29
CA LEU A 60 37.44 14.18 21.03
C LEU A 60 37.25 15.00 22.31
N PRO A 61 37.21 16.35 22.23
CA PRO A 61 37.02 17.19 23.40
C PRO A 61 35.64 16.98 24.04
N PRO A 62 35.51 17.15 25.37
CA PRO A 62 34.23 17.03 26.04
C PRO A 62 33.29 18.18 25.70
N VAL A 63 31.99 17.94 25.90
CA VAL A 63 30.91 18.91 25.66
C VAL A 63 30.45 19.53 26.98
N SER A 64 30.07 20.82 26.96
CA SER A 64 29.47 21.50 28.11
C SER A 64 27.96 21.23 28.21
N GLU A 65 27.34 21.44 29.38
CA GLU A 65 25.88 21.33 29.53
C GLU A 65 25.13 22.32 28.62
N GLU A 66 25.69 23.52 28.42
CA GLU A 66 25.12 24.54 27.52
C GLU A 66 25.18 24.08 26.05
N ASP A 67 26.31 23.53 25.64
CA ASP A 67 26.47 22.97 24.29
C ASP A 67 25.57 21.74 24.08
N ALA A 68 25.41 20.88 25.09
CA ALA A 68 24.54 19.71 25.02
C ALA A 68 23.09 20.10 24.72
N VAL A 69 22.55 21.11 25.42
CA VAL A 69 21.21 21.65 25.14
C VAL A 69 21.13 22.20 23.71
N ARG A 70 22.13 22.99 23.28
CA ARG A 70 22.16 23.56 21.92
C ARG A 70 22.16 22.48 20.84
N LEU A 71 23.00 21.45 20.98
CA LEU A 71 23.13 20.37 20.00
C LEU A 71 21.86 19.52 19.90
N LEU A 72 21.18 19.26 21.02
CA LEU A 72 19.87 18.60 21.00
C LEU A 72 18.82 19.43 20.23
N ASP A 73 18.75 20.74 20.50
CA ASP A 73 17.81 21.61 19.79
C ASP A 73 18.13 21.75 18.30
N ASP A 74 19.41 21.90 17.95
CA ASP A 74 19.84 22.02 16.56
C ASP A 74 19.47 20.76 15.77
N GLY A 75 19.62 19.58 16.39
CA GLY A 75 19.18 18.28 15.83
C GLY A 75 17.67 18.18 15.60
N ALA A 76 16.86 18.78 16.49
CA ALA A 76 15.41 18.76 16.42
C ALA A 76 14.82 19.74 15.39
N ARG A 77 15.61 20.71 14.88
CA ARG A 77 15.14 21.68 13.89
C ARG A 77 14.86 21.01 12.54
N GLU A 78 13.97 21.62 11.75
CA GLU A 78 13.89 21.31 10.32
C GLU A 78 15.16 21.79 9.64
N THR A 79 16.13 20.90 9.50
CA THR A 79 17.23 21.02 8.56
C THR A 79 16.93 20.10 7.38
N GLY A 80 17.22 20.55 6.15
CA GLY A 80 16.93 19.78 4.93
C GLY A 80 15.69 20.27 4.17
N GLY A 81 15.82 21.39 3.47
CA GLY A 81 14.84 21.88 2.49
C GLY A 81 15.47 22.58 1.28
N VAL A 82 16.80 22.72 1.25
CA VAL A 82 17.52 23.41 0.18
C VAL A 82 18.22 22.36 -0.69
N GLU A 83 18.01 22.43 -2.01
CA GLU A 83 18.49 21.44 -3.01
C GLU A 83 20.02 21.24 -3.08
N ASN A 84 20.84 21.81 -2.18
CA ASN A 84 22.30 21.78 -2.25
C ASN A 84 23.00 21.65 -0.88
N GLU A 85 22.33 21.18 0.17
CA GLU A 85 22.95 21.06 1.51
C GLU A 85 23.36 19.61 1.86
N GLU A 86 24.49 19.52 2.57
CA GLU A 86 25.01 18.32 3.19
C GLU A 86 24.61 18.30 4.66
N HIS A 87 24.03 17.18 5.12
CA HIS A 87 23.64 16.99 6.51
C HIS A 87 23.65 15.50 6.89
N PHE A 88 23.88 15.23 8.17
CA PHE A 88 23.67 13.91 8.74
C PHE A 88 22.22 13.74 9.17
N ILE A 89 21.76 12.49 9.15
CA ILE A 89 20.47 12.05 9.67
C ILE A 89 20.78 10.98 10.71
N LEU A 90 20.34 11.19 11.95
CA LEU A 90 20.64 10.34 13.09
C LEU A 90 19.35 9.85 13.75
N ASP A 91 19.25 8.54 13.88
CA ASP A 91 18.43 7.90 14.90
C ASP A 91 19.38 7.44 16.01
N PRO A 92 19.38 8.08 17.19
CA PRO A 92 20.30 7.71 18.25
C PRO A 92 20.03 6.30 18.77
N ILE A 93 18.77 5.84 18.80
CA ILE A 93 18.38 4.47 19.17
C ILE A 93 17.04 4.10 18.49
N ASP A 94 17.11 3.49 17.30
CA ASP A 94 15.94 2.89 16.65
C ASP A 94 15.55 1.63 17.42
N GLY A 95 14.33 1.63 17.95
CA GLY A 95 13.83 0.54 18.79
C GLY A 95 14.21 0.65 20.26
N THR A 96 14.10 1.84 20.87
CA THR A 96 14.30 2.09 22.30
C THR A 96 13.54 1.11 23.22
N ALA A 97 12.34 0.68 22.81
CA ALA A 97 11.57 -0.35 23.53
C ALA A 97 12.27 -1.72 23.54
N GLY A 98 12.98 -2.06 22.47
CA GLY A 98 13.80 -3.27 22.36
C GLY A 98 14.98 -3.23 23.29
N LEU A 99 15.70 -2.10 23.30
CA LEU A 99 16.81 -1.90 24.23
C LEU A 99 16.37 -2.12 25.69
N LEU A 100 15.25 -1.51 26.10
CA LEU A 100 14.70 -1.69 27.45
C LEU A 100 14.26 -3.13 27.74
N GLY A 101 13.88 -3.88 26.70
CA GLY A 101 13.51 -5.28 26.77
C GLY A 101 14.66 -6.28 26.58
N GLY A 102 15.91 -5.81 26.39
CA GLY A 102 17.04 -6.68 26.06
C GLY A 102 16.91 -7.38 24.70
N ARG A 103 16.24 -6.72 23.74
CA ARG A 103 16.00 -7.20 22.38
C ARG A 103 16.63 -6.24 21.36
N GLU A 104 16.46 -6.52 20.07
CA GLU A 104 17.12 -5.81 18.98
C GLU A 104 16.83 -4.30 18.96
N CYS A 105 17.88 -3.50 18.77
CA CYS A 105 17.85 -2.06 18.52
C CYS A 105 19.04 -1.68 17.63
N ALA A 106 19.04 -0.46 17.10
CA ALA A 106 20.13 0.06 16.28
C ALA A 106 20.45 1.52 16.59
N VAL A 107 21.71 1.93 16.46
CA VAL A 107 22.10 3.34 16.32
C VAL A 107 22.31 3.60 14.83
N GLY A 108 21.58 4.52 14.21
CA GLY A 108 21.61 4.74 12.77
C GLY A 108 22.10 6.12 12.38
N LEU A 109 23.12 6.20 11.52
CA LEU A 109 23.64 7.46 10.98
C LEU A 109 23.71 7.41 9.46
N ALA A 110 23.16 8.40 8.77
CA ALA A 110 23.24 8.54 7.32
C ALA A 110 23.74 9.93 6.91
N LEU A 111 24.46 10.01 5.79
CA LEU A 111 24.85 11.27 5.17
C LEU A 111 23.98 11.53 3.94
N ALA A 112 23.23 12.63 3.99
CA ALA A 112 22.50 13.16 2.86
C ALA A 112 23.32 14.27 2.18
N ARG A 113 23.44 14.20 0.85
CA ARG A 113 24.17 15.18 0.05
C ARG A 113 23.49 15.34 -1.31
N ASN A 114 23.22 16.58 -1.70
CA ASN A 114 22.58 16.91 -2.99
C ASN A 114 21.23 16.19 -3.21
N GLY A 115 20.43 16.08 -2.15
CA GLY A 115 19.08 15.49 -2.21
C GLY A 115 19.05 13.97 -2.39
N ASP A 116 20.14 13.26 -2.08
CA ASP A 116 20.20 11.80 -2.04
C ASP A 116 20.99 11.31 -0.81
N LEU A 117 20.80 10.05 -0.43
CA LEU A 117 21.57 9.39 0.62
C LEU A 117 22.84 8.79 0.00
N VAL A 118 24.01 9.24 0.46
CA VAL A 118 25.30 8.87 -0.14
C VAL A 118 26.11 7.88 0.69
N TRP A 119 25.88 7.85 2.01
CA TRP A 119 26.56 6.97 2.95
C TRP A 119 25.66 6.66 4.15
N GLY A 120 25.85 5.50 4.78
CA GLY A 120 25.24 5.19 6.06
C GLY A 120 26.03 4.20 6.89
N ALA A 121 25.77 4.21 8.19
CA ALA A 121 26.25 3.24 9.17
C ALA A 121 25.15 2.91 10.19
N MET A 122 25.14 1.67 10.67
CA MET A 122 24.28 1.23 11.76
C MET A 122 25.06 0.37 12.76
N GLY A 123 25.05 0.77 14.03
CA GLY A 123 25.53 -0.04 15.14
C GLY A 123 24.41 -0.92 15.70
N LEU A 124 24.62 -2.24 15.72
CA LEU A 124 23.62 -3.25 16.04
C LEU A 124 24.10 -4.12 17.21
N PRO A 125 24.06 -3.62 18.46
CA PRO A 125 24.69 -4.26 19.62
C PRO A 125 24.09 -5.63 19.98
N MET A 126 22.85 -5.89 19.57
CA MET A 126 22.12 -7.13 19.88
C MET A 126 22.00 -8.07 18.67
N THR A 127 22.69 -7.77 17.57
CA THR A 127 22.66 -8.57 16.34
C THR A 127 23.91 -9.44 16.25
N ARG A 128 23.72 -10.75 16.05
CA ARG A 128 24.77 -11.80 16.16
C ARG A 128 25.35 -11.86 17.58
N GLU A 129 26.26 -12.81 17.86
CA GLU A 129 26.71 -13.08 19.24
C GLU A 129 27.48 -11.90 19.88
N ASP A 130 28.17 -11.06 19.09
CA ASP A 130 29.03 -9.99 19.61
C ASP A 130 28.59 -8.57 19.24
N GLY A 131 27.42 -8.41 18.61
CA GLY A 131 27.01 -7.13 18.01
C GLY A 131 27.83 -6.76 16.77
N VAL A 132 27.23 -6.02 15.84
CA VAL A 132 27.87 -5.67 14.56
C VAL A 132 27.72 -4.20 14.21
N LEU A 133 28.75 -3.62 13.60
CA LEU A 133 28.68 -2.36 12.88
C LEU A 133 28.55 -2.68 11.40
N VAL A 134 27.53 -2.15 10.73
CA VAL A 134 27.38 -2.22 9.27
C VAL A 134 27.48 -0.83 8.68
N TYR A 135 28.20 -0.65 7.59
CA TYR A 135 28.36 0.66 6.96
C TYR A 135 28.64 0.55 5.46
N GLY A 136 28.35 1.60 4.69
CA GLY A 136 28.60 1.58 3.26
C GLY A 136 28.30 2.90 2.56
N ALA A 137 28.90 3.07 1.38
CA ALA A 137 28.64 4.19 0.48
C ALA A 137 28.06 3.67 -0.84
N ARG A 138 27.10 4.41 -1.39
CA ARG A 138 26.46 4.04 -2.64
C ARG A 138 27.49 4.04 -3.78
N GLY A 139 27.59 2.91 -4.48
CA GLY A 139 28.55 2.72 -5.56
C GLY A 139 29.95 2.26 -5.11
N GLU A 140 30.23 2.24 -3.81
CA GLU A 140 31.50 1.77 -3.24
C GLU A 140 31.37 0.42 -2.50
N GLY A 141 30.13 0.02 -2.17
CA GLY A 141 29.84 -1.22 -1.45
C GLY A 141 29.57 -0.98 0.04
N ALA A 142 29.23 -2.06 0.74
CA ALA A 142 29.01 -2.05 2.18
C ALA A 142 29.83 -3.15 2.86
N ARG A 143 30.12 -2.96 4.14
CA ARG A 143 30.94 -3.84 4.98
C ARG A 143 30.33 -3.97 6.37
N TYR A 144 30.75 -5.01 7.08
CA TYR A 144 30.45 -5.16 8.50
C TYR A 144 31.69 -5.52 9.30
N GLU A 145 31.67 -5.16 10.58
CA GLU A 145 32.69 -5.45 11.59
C GLU A 145 32.00 -5.84 12.91
N HIS A 146 32.61 -6.72 13.71
CA HIS A 146 32.12 -7.03 15.05
C HIS A 146 32.45 -5.87 16.00
N LEU A 147 31.49 -5.45 16.83
CA LEU A 147 31.66 -4.30 17.73
C LEU A 147 32.74 -4.52 18.80
N HIS A 148 33.06 -5.77 19.10
CA HIS A 148 34.03 -6.15 20.12
C HIS A 148 35.30 -6.81 19.56
N ASP A 149 35.41 -6.97 18.23
CA ASP A 149 36.62 -7.46 17.56
C ASP A 149 36.74 -6.86 16.14
N GLU A 150 37.54 -5.80 16.02
CA GLU A 150 37.79 -5.10 14.75
C GLU A 150 38.48 -5.98 13.69
N ASN A 151 39.01 -7.16 14.06
CA ASN A 151 39.62 -8.08 13.12
C ASN A 151 38.60 -8.99 12.43
N VAL A 152 37.35 -9.00 12.89
CA VAL A 152 36.28 -9.85 12.37
C VAL A 152 35.30 -8.99 11.59
N GLY A 153 35.37 -9.08 10.27
CA GLY A 153 34.52 -8.33 9.36
C GLY A 153 34.54 -8.86 7.93
N GLY A 154 33.73 -8.26 7.07
CA GLY A 154 33.61 -8.69 5.68
C GLY A 154 32.82 -7.73 4.80
N GLU A 155 32.77 -8.03 3.49
CA GLU A 155 31.87 -7.35 2.56
C GLU A 155 30.42 -7.79 2.81
N LEU A 156 29.50 -6.83 2.71
CA LEU A 156 28.07 -7.09 2.70
C LEU A 156 27.59 -7.24 1.25
N ARG A 157 26.75 -8.26 1.02
CA ARG A 157 26.10 -8.49 -0.27
C ARG A 157 24.69 -9.00 -0.04
N ALA A 158 23.71 -8.18 -0.37
CA ALA A 158 22.30 -8.58 -0.36
C ALA A 158 22.04 -9.50 -1.57
N ARG A 159 22.11 -10.81 -1.36
CA ARG A 159 21.86 -11.85 -2.38
C ARG A 159 21.11 -13.03 -1.78
N SER A 160 20.26 -13.66 -2.58
CA SER A 160 19.51 -14.85 -2.17
C SER A 160 20.26 -16.18 -2.35
N ASP A 161 21.53 -16.14 -2.78
CA ASP A 161 22.30 -17.32 -3.22
C ASP A 161 22.38 -18.45 -2.16
N GLU A 162 22.28 -18.12 -0.86
CA GLU A 162 22.28 -19.10 0.24
C GLU A 162 20.87 -19.61 0.63
N HIS A 163 19.83 -18.82 0.41
CA HIS A 163 18.45 -19.16 0.80
C HIS A 163 17.67 -19.89 -0.29
N THR A 164 18.07 -19.77 -1.56
CA THR A 164 17.36 -20.39 -2.69
C THR A 164 17.24 -21.92 -2.58
N ALA A 165 18.16 -22.58 -1.87
CA ALA A 165 18.07 -24.02 -1.59
C ALA A 165 17.04 -24.40 -0.50
N GLY A 166 16.67 -23.47 0.39
CA GLY A 166 15.76 -23.70 1.52
C GLY A 166 14.45 -22.87 1.49
N GLY A 167 14.25 -22.06 0.45
CA GLY A 167 13.12 -21.14 0.31
C GLY A 167 13.39 -19.74 0.90
N THR A 168 12.68 -18.75 0.36
CA THR A 168 12.83 -17.32 0.67
C THR A 168 12.59 -17.02 2.16
N VAL A 169 13.35 -16.09 2.73
CA VAL A 169 13.23 -15.60 4.11
C VAL A 169 12.80 -14.15 4.10
N ALA A 170 11.81 -13.80 4.92
CA ALA A 170 11.34 -12.44 5.08
C ALA A 170 11.51 -11.99 6.53
N ALA A 171 12.10 -10.81 6.73
CA ALA A 171 12.19 -10.18 8.04
C ALA A 171 10.92 -9.36 8.32
N ALA A 172 10.31 -9.54 9.49
CA ALA A 172 9.15 -8.77 9.92
C ALA A 172 9.17 -8.48 11.42
N SER A 173 8.60 -7.34 11.80
CA SER A 173 8.35 -7.05 13.21
C SER A 173 7.26 -7.97 13.76
N ASP A 174 7.28 -8.23 15.06
CA ASP A 174 6.22 -9.01 15.74
C ASP A 174 4.81 -8.43 15.51
N ALA A 175 4.71 -7.11 15.32
CA ALA A 175 3.47 -6.39 15.06
C ALA A 175 3.03 -6.43 13.58
N GLU A 176 3.97 -6.52 12.63
CA GLU A 176 3.69 -6.44 11.18
C GLU A 176 3.67 -7.81 10.48
N ALA A 177 4.19 -8.86 11.11
CA ALA A 177 4.19 -10.22 10.57
C ALA A 177 2.83 -10.74 10.04
N PRO A 178 1.66 -10.35 10.60
CA PRO A 178 0.36 -10.80 10.07
C PRO A 178 -0.21 -9.98 8.91
N LEU A 179 0.34 -8.79 8.61
CA LEU A 179 -0.33 -7.82 7.73
C LEU A 179 -0.23 -8.14 6.23
N TRP A 180 0.82 -8.83 5.80
CA TRP A 180 1.07 -9.14 4.38
C TRP A 180 1.09 -10.64 4.07
N TYR A 181 0.76 -11.50 5.05
CA TYR A 181 0.71 -12.96 4.88
C TYR A 181 -0.68 -13.54 5.18
N PRO A 182 -1.25 -14.41 4.31
CA PRO A 182 -2.43 -15.20 4.66
C PRO A 182 -2.08 -16.20 5.76
N THR A 183 -2.55 -15.99 6.98
CA THR A 183 -2.44 -16.99 8.05
C THR A 183 -3.27 -18.20 7.67
N ASN A 184 -2.62 -19.26 7.15
CA ASN A 184 -2.93 -20.72 7.09
C ASN A 184 -4.38 -21.28 7.20
N ASP A 185 -5.43 -20.49 7.22
CA ASP A 185 -6.84 -20.94 7.23
C ASP A 185 -7.48 -20.85 5.83
N ASP A 186 -6.76 -20.32 4.82
CA ASP A 186 -7.21 -20.18 3.43
C ASP A 186 -6.67 -21.29 2.49
N ASP A 187 -6.12 -22.39 3.03
CA ASP A 187 -5.57 -23.50 2.23
C ASP A 187 -6.69 -24.39 1.66
N ASP A 188 -7.43 -23.84 0.69
CA ASP A 188 -8.44 -24.56 -0.07
C ASP A 188 -7.77 -25.36 -1.20
N GLY A 189 -6.93 -26.35 -0.82
CA GLY A 189 -6.57 -27.56 -1.58
C GLY A 189 -6.23 -27.48 -3.07
N GLY A 190 -5.90 -26.31 -3.61
CA GLY A 190 -5.85 -26.03 -5.04
C GLY A 190 -4.45 -26.17 -5.62
N THR A 191 -4.18 -27.30 -6.25
CA THR A 191 -2.98 -27.57 -7.06
C THR A 191 -2.86 -26.60 -8.24
N GLY A 192 -2.19 -25.47 -8.03
CA GLY A 192 -2.00 -24.44 -9.04
C GLY A 192 -0.72 -23.66 -8.86
N GLY A 193 0.45 -24.30 -9.07
CA GLY A 193 1.73 -23.63 -9.41
C GLY A 193 2.14 -22.38 -8.63
N GLY A 194 1.73 -22.22 -7.36
CA GLY A 194 2.05 -21.05 -6.53
C GLY A 194 3.42 -21.20 -5.88
N GLU A 195 4.22 -20.13 -5.90
CA GLU A 195 5.50 -20.07 -5.18
C GLU A 195 5.29 -20.28 -3.67
N ALA A 196 6.15 -21.11 -3.06
CA ALA A 196 6.07 -21.42 -1.63
C ALA A 196 6.22 -20.17 -0.76
N PRO A 197 5.48 -20.07 0.35
CA PRO A 197 5.52 -18.90 1.23
C PRO A 197 6.92 -18.69 1.84
N PRO A 198 7.32 -17.43 2.11
CA PRO A 198 8.60 -17.17 2.74
C PRO A 198 8.57 -17.61 4.20
N ARG A 199 9.73 -18.04 4.71
CA ARG A 199 9.94 -18.24 6.15
C ARG A 199 10.06 -16.88 6.82
N ILE A 200 9.38 -16.70 7.95
CA ILE A 200 9.38 -15.42 8.67
C ILE A 200 10.48 -15.42 9.72
N ARG A 201 11.44 -14.50 9.57
CA ARG A 201 12.36 -14.12 10.65
C ARG A 201 11.73 -12.98 11.43
N ARG A 202 11.30 -13.28 12.65
CA ARG A 202 10.71 -12.28 13.56
C ARG A 202 11.82 -11.43 14.17
N ILE A 203 11.60 -10.12 14.15
CA ILE A 203 12.46 -9.11 14.76
C ILE A 203 11.60 -8.33 15.75
N CYS A 204 12.11 -8.06 16.94
CA CYS A 204 11.34 -7.46 18.03
C CYS A 204 10.78 -6.07 17.68
N CYS A 205 11.66 -5.13 17.35
CA CYS A 205 11.35 -3.73 17.15
C CYS A 205 12.51 -3.00 16.46
N GLY A 206 12.27 -1.75 16.07
CA GLY A 206 13.21 -0.98 15.26
C GLY A 206 13.07 -1.30 13.78
N SER A 207 13.04 -0.26 12.97
CA SER A 207 12.95 -0.40 11.52
C SER A 207 14.32 -0.70 10.89
N LEU A 208 15.41 -0.11 11.40
CA LEU A 208 16.79 -0.23 10.90
C LEU A 208 17.33 -1.66 10.96
N VAL A 209 17.02 -2.41 12.04
CA VAL A 209 17.44 -3.82 12.18
C VAL A 209 16.89 -4.69 11.03
N ARG A 210 15.74 -4.33 10.46
CA ARG A 210 15.15 -5.06 9.31
C ARG A 210 15.90 -4.77 8.01
N TYR A 211 16.37 -3.54 7.80
CA TYR A 211 17.26 -3.23 6.67
C TYR A 211 18.58 -3.99 6.81
N ALA A 212 19.14 -4.02 8.03
CA ALA A 212 20.36 -4.76 8.33
C ALA A 212 20.20 -6.26 8.04
N ALA A 213 19.06 -6.87 8.39
CA ALA A 213 18.80 -8.27 8.10
C ALA A 213 18.90 -8.60 6.60
N VAL A 214 18.43 -7.70 5.72
CA VAL A 214 18.58 -7.87 4.26
C VAL A 214 20.03 -7.63 3.81
N ALA A 215 20.68 -6.58 4.33
CA ALA A 215 22.06 -6.25 3.99
C ALA A 215 23.08 -7.33 4.40
N LEU A 216 22.85 -7.97 5.56
CA LEU A 216 23.66 -9.05 6.13
C LEU A 216 23.42 -10.40 5.46
N GLY A 217 22.37 -10.51 4.62
CA GLY A 217 21.95 -11.78 4.03
C GLY A 217 21.22 -12.70 5.02
N ASP A 218 20.71 -12.18 6.14
CA ASP A 218 19.90 -12.94 7.11
C ASP A 218 18.42 -13.05 6.68
N ALA A 219 17.99 -12.21 5.72
CA ALA A 219 16.68 -12.22 5.08
C ALA A 219 16.79 -11.80 3.60
N ASP A 220 15.90 -12.30 2.76
CA ASP A 220 15.84 -11.91 1.35
C ASP A 220 15.07 -10.60 1.15
N PHE A 221 14.05 -10.34 1.97
CA PHE A 221 13.31 -9.09 1.94
C PHE A 221 12.69 -8.71 3.28
N THR A 222 12.29 -7.45 3.41
CA THR A 222 11.39 -6.95 4.44
C THR A 222 10.42 -5.95 3.82
N VAL A 223 9.24 -5.85 4.44
CA VAL A 223 8.21 -4.86 4.12
C VAL A 223 7.99 -4.03 5.37
N LEU A 224 8.11 -2.72 5.24
CA LEU A 224 7.81 -1.75 6.28
C LEU A 224 6.57 -0.99 5.84
N HIS A 225 5.48 -1.14 6.57
CA HIS A 225 4.26 -0.41 6.26
C HIS A 225 4.44 1.08 6.62
N GLY A 226 4.02 1.97 5.72
CA GLY A 226 3.71 3.34 6.14
C GLY A 226 2.60 3.28 7.19
N GLU A 227 2.50 4.30 8.04
CA GLU A 227 1.33 4.39 8.94
C GLU A 227 0.03 4.32 8.11
N LYS A 228 -1.05 3.89 8.76
CA LYS A 228 -2.40 3.59 8.22
C LYS A 228 -2.99 4.60 7.20
N ASP A 229 -2.43 5.79 7.07
CA ASP A 229 -2.79 6.77 6.04
C ASP A 229 -1.73 6.77 4.92
N PRO A 230 -2.08 6.50 3.65
CA PRO A 230 -1.15 6.61 2.51
C PRO A 230 -0.62 8.05 2.27
N ARG A 231 -1.13 9.05 3.00
CA ARG A 231 -0.61 10.42 3.09
C ARG A 231 0.25 10.69 4.32
N ARG A 232 0.35 9.75 5.27
CA ARG A 232 1.19 9.91 6.46
C ARG A 232 2.64 9.65 6.10
N GLU A 233 3.42 10.68 6.35
CA GLU A 233 4.86 10.66 6.20
C GLU A 233 5.46 9.76 7.30
N VAL A 234 6.49 8.99 6.94
CA VAL A 234 7.34 8.27 7.90
C VAL A 234 8.46 9.18 8.36
N LEU A 235 9.05 8.88 9.52
CA LEU A 235 10.20 9.62 10.04
C LEU A 235 11.45 9.26 9.23
N THR A 236 12.23 10.29 8.91
CA THR A 236 13.42 10.11 8.06
C THR A 236 14.51 9.32 8.78
N TRP A 237 14.73 9.56 10.06
CA TRP A 237 15.79 8.92 10.86
C TRP A 237 15.57 7.41 11.05
N ASP A 238 14.32 6.96 11.16
CA ASP A 238 13.94 5.54 11.18
C ASP A 238 14.42 4.77 9.92
N HIS A 239 14.74 5.46 8.82
CA HIS A 239 14.96 4.79 7.54
C HIS A 239 16.28 5.15 6.85
N ALA A 240 16.78 6.37 7.00
CA ALA A 240 17.88 6.86 6.17
C ALA A 240 19.14 5.98 6.24
N ALA A 241 19.57 5.59 7.45
CA ALA A 241 20.75 4.74 7.63
C ALA A 241 20.55 3.35 7.02
N GLY A 242 19.36 2.77 7.24
CA GLY A 242 18.98 1.47 6.70
C GLY A 242 18.93 1.47 5.17
N ILE A 243 18.32 2.50 4.56
CA ILE A 243 18.26 2.67 3.11
C ILE A 243 19.69 2.76 2.54
N ALA A 244 20.52 3.63 3.08
CA ALA A 244 21.88 3.86 2.58
C ALA A 244 22.74 2.59 2.65
N VAL A 245 22.73 1.88 3.78
CA VAL A 245 23.48 0.63 3.97
C VAL A 245 22.95 -0.48 3.08
N ALA A 246 21.62 -0.66 3.01
CA ALA A 246 21.02 -1.73 2.20
C ALA A 246 21.31 -1.54 0.71
N GLU A 247 21.19 -0.32 0.18
CA GLU A 247 21.54 -0.04 -1.21
C GLU A 247 23.04 -0.20 -1.49
N ALA A 248 23.90 0.22 -0.55
CA ALA A 248 25.35 0.00 -0.65
C ALA A 248 25.71 -1.50 -0.64
N ALA A 249 24.94 -2.34 0.06
CA ALA A 249 25.06 -3.81 0.02
C ALA A 249 24.47 -4.44 -1.25
N GLY A 250 23.82 -3.66 -2.12
CA GLY A 250 23.23 -4.12 -3.38
C GLY A 250 21.75 -4.50 -3.30
N ALA A 251 21.06 -4.24 -2.18
CA ALA A 251 19.61 -4.39 -2.09
C ALA A 251 18.89 -3.31 -2.90
N ILE A 252 17.65 -3.60 -3.31
CA ILE A 252 16.73 -2.65 -3.94
C ILE A 252 15.77 -2.15 -2.86
N VAL A 253 15.68 -0.81 -2.73
CA VAL A 253 14.84 -0.16 -1.72
C VAL A 253 13.84 0.80 -2.37
N THR A 254 12.56 0.44 -2.34
CA THR A 254 11.50 1.18 -3.05
C THR A 254 10.22 1.32 -2.22
N ASP A 255 9.30 2.14 -2.69
CA ASP A 255 7.91 2.10 -2.26
C ASP A 255 7.13 0.95 -2.92
N TYR A 256 5.82 0.85 -2.66
CA TYR A 256 4.97 -0.22 -3.22
C TYR A 256 4.67 -0.03 -4.73
N ARG A 257 5.07 1.09 -5.33
CA ARG A 257 5.03 1.33 -6.77
C ARG A 257 6.37 1.00 -7.45
N GLY A 258 7.38 0.60 -6.69
CA GLY A 258 8.73 0.38 -7.21
C GLY A 258 9.56 1.66 -7.35
N THR A 259 9.13 2.78 -6.77
CA THR A 259 9.87 4.05 -6.79
C THR A 259 10.97 4.03 -5.73
N ARG A 260 12.22 4.33 -6.10
CA ARG A 260 13.34 4.42 -5.15
C ARG A 260 13.09 5.52 -4.10
N VAL A 261 13.21 5.19 -2.81
CA VAL A 261 12.82 6.08 -1.70
C VAL A 261 13.94 6.97 -1.16
N ALA A 262 15.21 6.63 -1.39
CA ALA A 262 16.35 7.40 -0.88
C ALA A 262 16.31 8.92 -1.19
N PRO A 263 15.94 9.39 -2.40
CA PRO A 263 15.84 10.82 -2.67
C PRO A 263 14.72 11.52 -1.88
N MET A 264 13.70 10.76 -1.45
CA MET A 264 12.61 11.25 -0.61
C MET A 264 13.09 11.35 0.84
N ALA A 265 13.75 10.30 1.33
CA ALA A 265 14.31 10.23 2.68
C ALA A 265 15.49 11.21 2.90
N ALA A 266 16.18 11.65 1.84
CA ALA A 266 17.24 12.65 1.97
C ALA A 266 16.72 14.08 2.22
N ARG A 267 15.40 14.27 2.35
CA ARG A 267 14.76 15.59 2.43
C ARG A 267 13.96 15.71 3.74
N GLY A 268 14.51 16.47 4.67
CA GLY A 268 13.81 16.89 5.88
C GLY A 268 13.49 15.74 6.84
N ARG A 269 12.65 16.04 7.84
CA ARG A 269 12.32 15.15 8.96
C ARG A 269 11.40 13.99 8.59
N ARG A 270 10.65 14.11 7.49
CA ARG A 270 9.64 13.15 7.10
C ARG A 270 9.52 13.02 5.59
N PHE A 271 9.10 11.85 5.13
CA PHE A 271 8.80 11.61 3.71
C PHE A 271 7.65 10.61 3.55
N ALA A 272 6.95 10.63 2.41
CA ALA A 272 5.76 9.81 2.18
C ALA A 272 5.98 8.77 1.05
N PRO A 273 6.52 7.58 1.36
CA PRO A 273 6.62 6.50 0.38
C PRO A 273 5.22 5.92 0.10
N HIS A 274 4.88 5.64 -1.16
CA HIS A 274 3.55 5.15 -1.50
C HIS A 274 3.30 3.76 -0.87
N GLY A 275 2.38 3.70 0.09
CA GLY A 275 1.94 2.49 0.79
C GLY A 275 2.90 1.99 1.87
N GLY A 276 4.21 2.15 1.66
CA GLY A 276 5.26 1.71 2.58
C GLY A 276 6.58 1.55 1.85
N ILE A 277 7.53 0.88 2.49
CA ILE A 277 8.88 0.63 1.97
C ILE A 277 9.09 -0.88 1.82
N VAL A 278 9.65 -1.29 0.69
CA VAL A 278 10.14 -2.64 0.42
C VAL A 278 11.65 -2.58 0.33
N VAL A 279 12.31 -3.45 1.09
CA VAL A 279 13.76 -3.66 1.06
C VAL A 279 13.96 -5.11 0.64
N ALA A 280 14.65 -5.36 -0.47
CA ALA A 280 14.80 -6.73 -0.96
C ALA A 280 16.11 -6.93 -1.71
N THR A 281 16.62 -8.16 -1.70
CA THR A 281 17.62 -8.62 -2.66
C THR A 281 17.09 -8.43 -4.09
N PRO A 282 17.96 -8.19 -5.10
CA PRO A 282 17.53 -8.04 -6.49
C PRO A 282 16.60 -9.16 -6.99
N GLU A 283 16.83 -10.39 -6.55
CA GLU A 283 16.09 -11.59 -6.98
C GLU A 283 14.66 -11.64 -6.43
N THR A 284 14.38 -11.00 -5.31
CA THR A 284 13.09 -11.12 -4.60
C THR A 284 12.27 -9.83 -4.59
N HIS A 285 12.84 -8.71 -5.08
CA HIS A 285 12.21 -7.40 -5.04
C HIS A 285 10.82 -7.37 -5.70
N GLU A 286 10.69 -7.84 -6.94
CA GLU A 286 9.39 -7.83 -7.62
C GLU A 286 8.34 -8.65 -6.88
N ARG A 287 8.75 -9.78 -6.29
CA ARG A 287 7.87 -10.64 -5.50
C ARG A 287 7.45 -9.92 -4.22
N ALA A 288 8.38 -9.30 -3.51
CA ALA A 288 8.12 -8.55 -2.29
C ALA A 288 7.16 -7.38 -2.54
N VAL A 289 7.35 -6.62 -3.63
CA VAL A 289 6.40 -5.56 -4.04
C VAL A 289 5.02 -6.14 -4.33
N ARG A 290 4.91 -7.21 -5.15
CA ARG A 290 3.62 -7.86 -5.41
C ARG A 290 2.91 -8.35 -4.15
N MET A 291 3.67 -8.84 -3.17
CA MET A 291 3.12 -9.28 -1.88
C MET A 291 2.66 -8.08 -1.04
N ALA A 292 3.48 -7.03 -0.93
CA ALA A 292 3.16 -5.82 -0.20
C ALA A 292 1.93 -5.09 -0.76
N SER A 293 1.80 -5.01 -2.10
CA SER A 293 0.63 -4.42 -2.76
C SER A 293 -0.66 -5.25 -2.61
N ARG A 294 -0.56 -6.51 -2.15
CA ARG A 294 -1.71 -7.40 -1.90
C ARG A 294 -2.06 -7.52 -0.42
N ALA A 295 -1.27 -6.92 0.47
CA ALA A 295 -1.52 -6.92 1.91
C ALA A 295 -2.84 -6.18 2.20
N PRO A 296 -3.76 -6.74 3.01
CA PRO A 296 -4.93 -6.00 3.49
C PRO A 296 -4.50 -4.68 4.14
N LEU A 297 -5.03 -3.56 3.67
CA LEU A 297 -5.04 -2.31 4.45
C LEU A 297 -5.79 -2.57 5.76
N ALA A 298 -5.30 -2.06 6.88
CA ALA A 298 -5.88 -2.36 8.18
C ALA A 298 -7.35 -1.91 8.27
N ASP A 299 -8.13 -2.62 9.08
CA ASP A 299 -9.56 -2.35 9.29
C ASP A 299 -9.75 -0.93 9.86
N GLY A 300 -10.15 0.02 9.01
CA GLY A 300 -10.26 1.45 9.33
C GLY A 300 -9.87 2.42 8.21
N ASP A 301 -9.06 1.98 7.23
CA ASP A 301 -8.44 2.88 6.23
C ASP A 301 -9.19 2.95 4.89
N VAL A 302 -10.07 1.96 4.64
CA VAL A 302 -10.90 1.87 3.45
C VAL A 302 -12.30 2.36 3.79
N ARG A 303 -12.71 3.45 3.16
CA ARG A 303 -14.04 4.03 3.33
C ARG A 303 -15.10 3.23 2.57
N GLY A 304 -14.78 2.75 1.39
CA GLY A 304 -15.69 2.00 0.53
C GLY A 304 -14.97 1.22 -0.55
N ILE A 305 -15.74 0.47 -1.34
CA ILE A 305 -15.20 -0.42 -2.38
C ILE A 305 -15.78 -0.04 -3.74
N ALA A 306 -14.92 0.12 -4.72
CA ALA A 306 -15.28 0.38 -6.11
C ALA A 306 -14.85 -0.80 -6.99
N LEU A 307 -15.81 -1.62 -7.37
CA LEU A 307 -15.61 -2.69 -8.34
C LEU A 307 -15.87 -2.12 -9.74
N LEU A 308 -14.93 -2.27 -10.66
CA LEU A 308 -14.96 -1.59 -11.95
C LEU A 308 -14.95 -2.63 -13.07
N ASP A 309 -15.80 -2.46 -14.09
CA ASP A 309 -15.58 -3.13 -15.36
C ASP A 309 -14.44 -2.49 -16.14
N ARG A 310 -13.96 -3.17 -17.19
CA ARG A 310 -12.85 -2.72 -18.03
C ARG A 310 -13.38 -2.07 -19.30
N ASP A 311 -13.99 -2.86 -20.17
CA ASP A 311 -14.39 -2.46 -21.52
C ASP A 311 -15.69 -1.66 -21.45
N GLY A 312 -15.70 -0.44 -21.97
CA GLY A 312 -16.85 0.46 -21.86
C GLY A 312 -16.91 1.23 -20.54
N THR A 313 -16.05 0.92 -19.57
CA THR A 313 -15.98 1.63 -18.27
C THR A 313 -14.63 2.35 -18.06
N LEU A 314 -13.51 1.64 -18.10
CA LEU A 314 -12.17 2.23 -17.99
C LEU A 314 -11.49 2.41 -19.35
N ASN A 315 -11.72 1.51 -20.31
CA ASN A 315 -11.28 1.64 -21.69
C ASN A 315 -12.45 1.67 -22.67
N VAL A 316 -12.20 2.17 -23.87
CA VAL A 316 -13.20 2.21 -24.93
C VAL A 316 -13.57 0.77 -25.30
N ASP A 317 -14.87 0.47 -25.26
CA ASP A 317 -15.38 -0.81 -25.75
C ASP A 317 -15.26 -0.88 -27.28
N VAL A 318 -14.74 -2.00 -27.77
CA VAL A 318 -14.58 -2.31 -29.21
C VAL A 318 -15.58 -3.37 -29.68
N GLY A 319 -16.53 -3.76 -28.82
CA GLY A 319 -17.49 -4.85 -29.04
C GLY A 319 -16.86 -6.22 -28.87
N SER A 320 -17.69 -7.27 -28.90
CA SER A 320 -17.20 -8.66 -28.80
C SER A 320 -16.22 -8.98 -29.94
N PRO A 321 -15.01 -9.54 -29.66
CA PRO A 321 -14.61 -10.23 -28.44
C PRO A 321 -13.83 -9.40 -27.40
N GLY A 322 -13.85 -8.06 -27.48
CA GLY A 322 -13.12 -7.13 -26.62
C GLY A 322 -11.72 -6.79 -27.16
N VAL A 323 -10.95 -6.04 -26.38
CA VAL A 323 -9.56 -5.69 -26.72
C VAL A 323 -8.64 -6.91 -26.51
N LEU A 324 -8.05 -7.41 -27.60
CA LEU A 324 -7.21 -8.62 -27.61
C LEU A 324 -5.71 -8.33 -27.46
N THR A 325 -5.29 -7.09 -27.73
CA THR A 325 -3.89 -6.68 -27.83
C THR A 325 -3.68 -5.29 -27.22
N ALA A 326 -2.54 -5.10 -26.55
CA ALA A 326 -2.25 -3.88 -25.81
C ALA A 326 -2.28 -2.61 -26.67
N ASP A 327 -1.76 -2.66 -27.90
CA ASP A 327 -1.72 -1.54 -28.85
C ASP A 327 -3.10 -0.98 -29.26
N ARG A 328 -4.16 -1.78 -29.10
CA ARG A 328 -5.54 -1.40 -29.40
C ARG A 328 -6.28 -0.83 -28.19
N LEU A 329 -5.68 -0.88 -27.01
CA LEU A 329 -6.30 -0.38 -25.81
C LEU A 329 -6.25 1.16 -25.78
N VAL A 330 -7.42 1.78 -25.59
CA VAL A 330 -7.54 3.23 -25.40
C VAL A 330 -8.35 3.48 -24.13
N ALA A 331 -7.74 4.08 -23.11
CA ALA A 331 -8.44 4.50 -21.90
C ALA A 331 -9.53 5.53 -22.22
N ILE A 332 -10.69 5.43 -21.55
CA ILE A 332 -11.77 6.41 -21.69
C ILE A 332 -11.32 7.75 -21.07
N PRO A 333 -11.62 8.89 -21.71
CA PRO A 333 -11.39 10.20 -21.12
C PRO A 333 -12.03 10.31 -19.73
N GLY A 334 -11.22 10.68 -18.72
CA GLY A 334 -11.67 10.80 -17.33
C GLY A 334 -11.48 9.55 -16.46
N ALA A 335 -11.15 8.38 -17.04
CA ALA A 335 -10.91 7.15 -16.25
C ALA A 335 -9.77 7.32 -15.23
N ARG A 336 -8.68 7.98 -15.63
CA ARG A 336 -7.57 8.32 -14.71
C ARG A 336 -8.06 9.21 -13.56
N SER A 337 -8.73 10.31 -13.90
CA SER A 337 -9.23 11.27 -12.90
C SER A 337 -10.23 10.63 -11.95
N ALA A 338 -11.07 9.71 -12.44
CA ALA A 338 -12.00 8.95 -11.64
C ALA A 338 -11.29 8.06 -10.60
N LEU A 339 -10.25 7.31 -11.02
CA LEU A 339 -9.45 6.53 -10.08
C LEU A 339 -8.75 7.39 -9.03
N VAL A 340 -8.20 8.55 -9.42
CA VAL A 340 -7.63 9.51 -8.46
C VAL A 340 -8.68 10.01 -7.47
N MET A 341 -9.91 10.30 -7.92
CA MET A 341 -10.99 10.72 -7.03
C MET A 341 -11.37 9.62 -6.02
N LEU A 342 -11.43 8.37 -6.48
CA LEU A 342 -11.73 7.23 -5.62
C LEU A 342 -10.60 7.00 -4.59
N GLU A 343 -9.34 7.06 -5.03
CA GLU A 343 -8.16 6.99 -4.15
C GLU A 343 -8.17 8.09 -3.09
N GLN A 344 -8.41 9.35 -3.49
CA GLN A 344 -8.52 10.50 -2.59
C GLN A 344 -9.70 10.36 -1.61
N ALA A 345 -10.76 9.67 -2.01
CA ALA A 345 -11.93 9.37 -1.18
C ALA A 345 -11.76 8.09 -0.35
N GLN A 346 -10.57 7.48 -0.33
CA GLN A 346 -10.23 6.25 0.40
C GLN A 346 -11.04 5.03 -0.03
N PHE A 347 -11.37 4.94 -1.32
CA PHE A 347 -11.99 3.74 -1.91
C PHE A 347 -10.93 2.76 -2.39
N SER A 348 -11.08 1.50 -1.99
CA SER A 348 -10.33 0.40 -2.60
C SER A 348 -10.98 0.01 -3.92
N THR A 349 -10.17 -0.15 -4.97
CA THR A 349 -10.65 -0.48 -6.31
C THR A 349 -10.25 -1.89 -6.73
N ALA A 350 -11.09 -2.58 -7.46
CA ALA A 350 -10.74 -3.83 -8.15
C ALA A 350 -11.34 -3.85 -9.55
N LEU A 351 -10.61 -4.42 -10.50
CA LEU A 351 -11.07 -4.59 -11.87
C LEU A 351 -11.74 -5.97 -12.00
N VAL A 352 -12.95 -6.03 -12.53
CA VAL A 352 -13.75 -7.25 -12.64
C VAL A 352 -14.34 -7.36 -14.05
N THR A 353 -13.78 -8.23 -14.87
CA THR A 353 -14.03 -8.23 -16.32
C THR A 353 -14.27 -9.62 -16.93
N ASN A 354 -15.10 -9.64 -17.96
CA ASN A 354 -15.47 -10.82 -18.72
C ASN A 354 -14.53 -11.00 -19.94
N GLN A 355 -13.59 -11.95 -19.91
CA GLN A 355 -12.56 -12.16 -20.95
C GLN A 355 -12.79 -13.47 -21.73
N SER A 356 -13.99 -13.60 -22.33
CA SER A 356 -14.39 -14.80 -23.10
C SER A 356 -13.50 -15.09 -24.32
N CYS A 357 -12.73 -14.11 -24.79
CA CYS A 357 -11.75 -14.28 -25.85
C CYS A 357 -10.73 -15.37 -25.52
N VAL A 358 -10.36 -15.53 -24.25
CA VAL A 358 -9.43 -16.58 -23.81
C VAL A 358 -10.06 -17.96 -23.93
N GLY A 359 -11.27 -18.17 -23.39
CA GLY A 359 -11.98 -19.45 -23.52
C GLY A 359 -12.32 -19.82 -24.96
N LYS A 360 -12.47 -18.81 -25.84
CA LYS A 360 -12.67 -19.00 -27.29
C LYS A 360 -11.37 -19.25 -28.07
N GLY A 361 -10.20 -19.22 -27.41
CA GLY A 361 -8.89 -19.38 -28.06
C GLY A 361 -8.48 -18.22 -28.97
N LEU A 362 -9.08 -17.04 -28.80
CA LEU A 362 -8.80 -15.83 -29.60
C LEU A 362 -7.63 -15.00 -29.04
N ALA A 363 -7.31 -15.18 -27.76
CA ALA A 363 -6.18 -14.55 -27.08
C ALA A 363 -5.66 -15.46 -25.97
N SER A 364 -4.38 -15.39 -25.64
CA SER A 364 -3.82 -16.06 -24.48
C SER A 364 -4.05 -15.26 -23.19
N LEU A 365 -3.91 -15.92 -22.03
CA LEU A 365 -3.87 -15.21 -20.75
C LEU A 365 -2.73 -14.18 -20.69
N SER A 366 -1.61 -14.42 -21.38
CA SER A 366 -0.50 -13.48 -21.42
C SER A 366 -0.83 -12.22 -22.22
N ASP A 367 -1.58 -12.36 -23.33
CA ASP A 367 -2.02 -11.22 -24.14
C ASP A 367 -2.96 -10.33 -23.34
N ILE A 368 -3.90 -10.93 -22.61
CA ILE A 368 -4.83 -10.18 -21.76
C ILE A 368 -4.14 -9.53 -20.56
N ARG A 369 -3.10 -10.16 -19.99
CA ARG A 369 -2.27 -9.49 -18.97
C ARG A 369 -1.58 -8.26 -19.54
N ALA A 370 -0.97 -8.36 -20.73
CA ALA A 370 -0.35 -7.22 -21.40
C ALA A 370 -1.35 -6.09 -21.69
N VAL A 371 -2.60 -6.41 -22.04
CA VAL A 371 -3.70 -5.42 -22.18
C VAL A 371 -3.99 -4.71 -20.85
N ASN A 372 -4.01 -5.43 -19.73
CA ASN A 372 -4.23 -4.84 -18.42
C ASN A 372 -3.04 -3.99 -17.95
N ASP A 373 -1.81 -4.42 -18.24
CA ASP A 373 -0.59 -3.67 -17.93
C ASP A 373 -0.56 -2.36 -18.72
N GLU A 374 -0.97 -2.38 -19.98
CA GLU A 374 -1.11 -1.19 -20.81
C GLU A 374 -2.21 -0.25 -20.28
N LEU A 375 -3.32 -0.79 -19.76
CA LEU A 375 -4.35 0.01 -19.10
C LEU A 375 -3.79 0.69 -17.86
N ALA A 376 -3.10 -0.05 -17.00
CA ALA A 376 -2.43 0.50 -15.82
C ALA A 376 -1.42 1.60 -16.22
N ARG A 377 -0.63 1.38 -17.27
CA ARG A 377 0.33 2.36 -17.80
C ARG A 377 -0.36 3.64 -18.29
N GLN A 378 -1.49 3.53 -18.99
CA GLN A 378 -2.25 4.69 -19.45
C GLN A 378 -2.95 5.42 -18.30
N LEU A 379 -3.31 4.74 -17.22
CA LEU A 379 -3.98 5.34 -16.06
C LEU A 379 -2.99 5.89 -15.01
N ALA A 380 -1.70 5.57 -15.10
CA ALA A 380 -0.66 6.11 -14.22
C ALA A 380 -0.69 7.66 -14.12
N PRO A 381 -0.43 8.24 -12.93
CA PRO A 381 0.02 7.58 -11.70
C PRO A 381 -1.10 6.92 -10.87
N ALA A 382 -2.36 6.99 -11.32
CA ALA A 382 -3.45 6.30 -10.65
C ALA A 382 -3.36 4.79 -10.88
N SER A 383 -3.79 4.00 -9.89
CA SER A 383 -3.80 2.54 -9.98
C SER A 383 -5.17 1.98 -9.60
N PHE A 384 -5.46 0.78 -10.11
CA PHE A 384 -6.53 -0.06 -9.61
C PHE A 384 -5.93 -1.30 -8.94
N GLY A 385 -6.65 -1.89 -7.98
CA GLY A 385 -6.20 -3.07 -7.26
C GLY A 385 -6.29 -4.37 -8.08
N PRO A 386 -6.67 -5.50 -7.46
CA PRO A 386 -6.64 -6.80 -8.11
C PRO A 386 -7.54 -6.86 -9.36
N VAL A 387 -7.10 -7.65 -10.34
CA VAL A 387 -7.82 -7.89 -11.59
C VAL A 387 -8.40 -9.29 -11.60
N LEU A 388 -9.73 -9.37 -11.55
CA LEU A 388 -10.50 -10.59 -11.61
C LEU A 388 -11.08 -10.75 -13.01
N MET A 389 -10.76 -11.88 -13.65
CA MET A 389 -11.18 -12.15 -15.03
C MET A 389 -11.81 -13.53 -15.13
N ALA A 390 -12.96 -13.59 -15.80
CA ALA A 390 -13.62 -14.84 -16.18
C ALA A 390 -13.26 -15.16 -17.63
N THR A 391 -12.67 -16.33 -17.87
CA THR A 391 -12.24 -16.77 -19.20
C THR A 391 -13.22 -17.75 -19.84
N GLU A 392 -14.03 -18.40 -19.02
CA GLU A 392 -15.01 -19.39 -19.44
C GLU A 392 -16.13 -18.80 -20.32
N THR A 393 -16.64 -19.63 -21.22
CA THR A 393 -17.69 -19.28 -22.20
C THR A 393 -19.08 -19.74 -21.79
N ASP A 394 -19.17 -20.70 -20.87
CA ASP A 394 -20.41 -21.39 -20.49
C ASP A 394 -20.85 -21.05 -19.06
N THR A 395 -22.05 -21.53 -18.70
CA THR A 395 -22.72 -21.29 -17.40
C THR A 395 -22.14 -22.11 -16.24
N VAL A 396 -21.27 -23.08 -16.54
CA VAL A 396 -20.51 -23.88 -15.57
C VAL A 396 -19.04 -23.78 -15.94
N ASP A 397 -18.18 -23.55 -14.95
CA ASP A 397 -16.74 -23.66 -15.15
C ASP A 397 -16.41 -25.15 -15.28
N THR A 398 -16.22 -25.62 -16.52
CA THR A 398 -15.96 -27.03 -16.84
C THR A 398 -14.65 -27.54 -16.24
N ARG A 399 -13.75 -26.65 -15.80
CA ARG A 399 -12.49 -27.00 -15.12
C ARG A 399 -12.68 -27.30 -13.64
N THR A 400 -13.66 -26.66 -12.98
CA THR A 400 -13.85 -26.75 -11.52
C THR A 400 -15.20 -27.37 -11.10
N GLY A 401 -16.15 -27.49 -12.03
CA GLY A 401 -17.51 -27.95 -11.74
C GLY A 401 -18.37 -26.95 -10.94
N LEU A 402 -17.83 -25.77 -10.64
CA LEU A 402 -18.52 -24.71 -9.90
C LEU A 402 -19.32 -23.81 -10.86
N PRO A 403 -20.30 -23.04 -10.33
CA PRO A 403 -20.98 -22.00 -11.11
C PRO A 403 -19.99 -21.04 -11.76
N THR A 404 -20.28 -20.65 -13.01
CA THR A 404 -19.42 -19.75 -13.80
C THR A 404 -19.05 -18.48 -13.04
N ARG A 405 -17.81 -18.00 -13.20
CA ARG A 405 -17.38 -16.68 -12.70
C ARG A 405 -17.83 -15.58 -13.65
N ARG A 406 -18.17 -15.92 -14.89
CA ARG A 406 -18.64 -14.98 -15.92
C ARG A 406 -19.90 -14.23 -15.47
N LYS A 407 -19.86 -12.89 -15.50
CA LYS A 407 -21.04 -12.03 -15.30
C LYS A 407 -22.11 -12.43 -16.34
N PRO A 408 -23.38 -12.65 -15.95
CA PRO A 408 -24.08 -12.02 -14.82
C PRO A 408 -23.96 -12.76 -13.46
N SER A 409 -23.14 -13.81 -13.36
CA SER A 409 -22.80 -14.40 -12.07
C SER A 409 -22.17 -13.36 -11.13
N PRO A 410 -22.55 -13.31 -9.83
CA PRO A 410 -21.95 -12.40 -8.85
C PRO A 410 -20.58 -12.87 -8.38
N ARG A 411 -20.14 -14.08 -8.77
CA ARG A 411 -19.01 -14.76 -8.17
C ARG A 411 -17.71 -13.96 -8.24
N MET A 412 -17.37 -13.34 -9.38
CA MET A 412 -16.18 -12.47 -9.43
C MET A 412 -16.29 -11.24 -8.52
N LEU A 413 -17.49 -10.68 -8.32
CA LEU A 413 -17.66 -9.54 -7.45
C LEU A 413 -17.44 -9.95 -5.98
N HIS A 414 -17.99 -11.10 -5.56
CA HIS A 414 -17.69 -11.65 -4.23
C HIS A 414 -16.21 -11.96 -4.04
N GLU A 415 -15.56 -12.59 -5.01
CA GLU A 415 -14.13 -12.83 -4.99
C GLU A 415 -13.34 -11.51 -4.88
N ALA A 416 -13.79 -10.45 -5.56
CA ALA A 416 -13.16 -9.14 -5.48
C ALA A 416 -13.34 -8.50 -4.10
N LEU A 417 -14.54 -8.57 -3.52
CA LEU A 417 -14.81 -8.08 -2.16
C LEU A 417 -13.92 -8.80 -1.11
N VAL A 418 -13.78 -10.11 -1.24
CA VAL A 418 -12.88 -10.92 -0.40
C VAL A 418 -11.42 -10.56 -0.64
N ALA A 419 -11.00 -10.43 -1.89
CA ALA A 419 -9.61 -10.09 -2.25
C ALA A 419 -9.19 -8.71 -1.75
N LEU A 420 -10.13 -7.76 -1.68
CA LEU A 420 -9.91 -6.42 -1.14
C LEU A 420 -9.87 -6.38 0.39
N ARG A 421 -10.28 -7.48 1.07
CA ARG A 421 -10.18 -7.68 2.53
C ARG A 421 -10.67 -6.50 3.37
N ALA A 422 -11.67 -5.78 2.88
CA ALA A 422 -12.14 -4.56 3.49
C ALA A 422 -13.15 -4.83 4.61
N GLY A 423 -13.14 -3.99 5.65
CA GLY A 423 -14.04 -4.08 6.79
C GLY A 423 -15.52 -4.03 6.45
N ARG A 424 -16.36 -4.42 7.43
CA ARG A 424 -17.83 -4.36 7.30
C ARG A 424 -18.35 -2.99 6.86
N ARG A 425 -17.73 -1.90 7.31
CA ARG A 425 -18.10 -0.53 6.94
C ARG A 425 -17.82 -0.24 5.46
N ALA A 426 -16.67 -0.67 4.95
CA ALA A 426 -16.32 -0.51 3.54
C ALA A 426 -17.25 -1.33 2.63
N MET A 427 -17.64 -2.54 3.06
CA MET A 427 -18.59 -3.37 2.32
C MET A 427 -19.98 -2.74 2.23
N GLN A 428 -20.42 -1.97 3.23
CA GLN A 428 -21.67 -1.19 3.15
C GLN A 428 -21.62 -0.08 2.10
N LEU A 429 -20.41 0.35 1.73
CA LEU A 429 -20.13 1.36 0.71
C LEU A 429 -19.52 0.72 -0.55
N ALA A 430 -19.83 -0.55 -0.82
CA ALA A 430 -19.41 -1.23 -2.03
C ALA A 430 -20.34 -0.92 -3.22
N PHE A 431 -19.75 -0.58 -4.36
CA PHE A 431 -20.48 -0.39 -5.61
C PHE A 431 -19.75 -1.01 -6.79
N TYR A 432 -20.52 -1.34 -7.83
CA TYR A 432 -20.03 -1.82 -9.11
C TYR A 432 -20.33 -0.80 -10.21
N VAL A 433 -19.32 -0.47 -11.02
CA VAL A 433 -19.48 0.34 -12.22
C VAL A 433 -19.31 -0.52 -13.46
N GLY A 434 -20.32 -0.56 -14.32
CA GLY A 434 -20.29 -1.25 -15.61
C GLY A 434 -21.13 -0.52 -16.64
N ASP A 435 -21.02 -0.94 -17.89
CA ASP A 435 -21.75 -0.35 -19.03
C ASP A 435 -22.87 -1.27 -19.54
N THR A 436 -22.97 -2.51 -19.05
CA THR A 436 -23.98 -3.47 -19.50
C THR A 436 -25.02 -3.80 -18.42
N MET A 437 -26.19 -4.28 -18.86
CA MET A 437 -27.18 -4.84 -17.92
C MET A 437 -26.71 -6.14 -17.27
N THR A 438 -25.83 -6.90 -17.94
CA THR A 438 -25.18 -8.09 -17.37
C THR A 438 -24.38 -7.74 -16.13
N ASP A 439 -23.71 -6.60 -16.12
CA ASP A 439 -23.00 -6.07 -14.96
C ASP A 439 -23.95 -5.70 -13.83
N MET A 440 -25.04 -5.01 -14.16
CA MET A 440 -26.03 -4.59 -13.18
C MET A 440 -26.72 -5.77 -12.50
N SER A 441 -26.94 -6.87 -13.24
CA SER A 441 -27.45 -8.13 -12.69
C SER A 441 -26.43 -8.81 -11.76
N ALA A 442 -25.15 -8.81 -12.11
CA ALA A 442 -24.10 -9.34 -11.24
C ALA A 442 -23.97 -8.53 -9.94
N ALA A 443 -23.99 -7.20 -10.04
CA ALA A 443 -23.94 -6.28 -8.91
C ALA A 443 -25.15 -6.43 -7.98
N ALA A 444 -26.36 -6.60 -8.54
CA ALA A 444 -27.57 -6.86 -7.77
C ALA A 444 -27.46 -8.16 -6.95
N GLN A 445 -27.03 -9.25 -7.61
CA GLN A 445 -26.86 -10.56 -6.96
C GLN A 445 -25.71 -10.56 -5.94
N ALA A 446 -24.70 -9.71 -6.15
CA ALA A 446 -23.60 -9.54 -5.21
C ALA A 446 -23.93 -8.64 -4.02
N GLY A 447 -25.12 -8.00 -4.01
CA GLY A 447 -25.54 -7.11 -2.94
C GLY A 447 -24.74 -5.81 -2.87
N VAL A 448 -24.17 -5.34 -3.98
CA VAL A 448 -23.44 -4.06 -4.07
C VAL A 448 -24.24 -3.01 -4.84
N MET A 449 -23.98 -1.73 -4.60
CA MET A 449 -24.66 -0.65 -5.32
C MET A 449 -24.33 -0.71 -6.82
N ARG A 450 -25.32 -0.39 -7.65
CA ARG A 450 -25.26 -0.58 -9.10
C ARG A 450 -25.08 0.76 -9.79
N VAL A 451 -24.01 0.92 -10.57
CA VAL A 451 -23.75 2.15 -11.33
C VAL A 451 -23.57 1.81 -12.81
N LEU A 452 -24.52 2.25 -13.63
CA LEU A 452 -24.47 2.09 -15.08
C LEU A 452 -23.93 3.37 -15.73
N VAL A 453 -22.82 3.27 -16.46
CA VAL A 453 -22.23 4.40 -17.19
C VAL A 453 -22.79 4.52 -18.60
N GLY A 454 -22.91 5.75 -19.10
CA GLY A 454 -23.34 6.10 -20.45
C GLY A 454 -22.26 5.94 -21.52
N THR A 455 -21.18 5.24 -21.20
CA THR A 455 -20.15 4.78 -22.14
C THR A 455 -20.46 3.35 -22.60
N GLY A 456 -19.72 2.81 -23.58
CA GLY A 456 -19.97 1.46 -24.09
C GLY A 456 -21.42 1.20 -24.50
N TYR A 457 -22.00 0.09 -24.04
CA TYR A 457 -23.39 -0.31 -24.27
C TYR A 457 -24.41 0.51 -23.45
N GLY A 458 -23.99 1.24 -22.42
CA GLY A 458 -24.90 2.03 -21.58
C GLY A 458 -25.35 3.36 -22.21
N LYS A 459 -24.76 3.74 -23.35
CA LYS A 459 -25.13 4.93 -24.14
C LYS A 459 -26.62 5.00 -24.45
N ASP A 460 -27.20 3.87 -24.86
CA ASP A 460 -28.60 3.80 -25.26
C ASP A 460 -29.53 3.97 -24.06
N VAL A 461 -29.19 3.35 -22.93
CA VAL A 461 -29.97 3.47 -21.68
C VAL A 461 -29.98 4.92 -21.20
N VAL A 462 -28.82 5.58 -21.22
CA VAL A 462 -28.69 7.00 -20.85
C VAL A 462 -29.40 7.93 -21.83
N ALA A 463 -29.33 7.65 -23.14
CA ALA A 463 -30.06 8.42 -24.15
C ALA A 463 -31.57 8.34 -23.95
N ILE A 464 -32.09 7.15 -23.63
CA ILE A 464 -33.52 6.98 -23.38
C ILE A 464 -33.93 7.67 -22.07
N ALA A 465 -33.13 7.56 -21.01
CA ALA A 465 -33.38 8.28 -19.75
C ALA A 465 -33.50 9.79 -19.98
N ARG A 466 -32.61 10.38 -20.78
CA ARG A 466 -32.66 11.80 -21.18
C ARG A 466 -33.92 12.14 -21.97
N SER A 467 -34.29 11.32 -22.95
CA SER A 467 -35.50 11.54 -23.75
C SER A 467 -36.78 11.47 -22.91
N SER A 468 -36.75 10.68 -21.84
CA SER A 468 -37.84 10.52 -20.88
C SER A 468 -37.82 11.57 -19.77
N SER A 469 -36.97 12.60 -19.86
CA SER A 469 -36.75 13.63 -18.83
C SER A 469 -36.41 13.07 -17.45
N ILE A 470 -35.80 11.88 -17.39
CA ILE A 470 -35.31 11.30 -16.15
C ILE A 470 -34.00 12.03 -15.80
N PRO A 471 -33.89 12.67 -14.62
CA PRO A 471 -32.66 13.36 -14.23
C PRO A 471 -31.49 12.39 -14.13
N ILE A 472 -30.30 12.79 -14.58
CA ILE A 472 -29.05 12.07 -14.34
C ILE A 472 -28.22 12.95 -13.40
N PRO A 473 -27.83 12.47 -12.20
CA PRO A 473 -28.00 11.12 -11.66
C PRO A 473 -29.37 10.92 -10.97
N CYS A 474 -30.16 9.95 -11.42
CA CYS A 474 -31.32 9.47 -10.66
C CYS A 474 -30.91 8.27 -9.81
N TRP A 475 -31.22 8.32 -8.51
CA TRP A 475 -31.33 7.14 -7.67
C TRP A 475 -32.62 6.45 -8.12
N LEU A 476 -32.58 5.39 -8.93
CA LEU A 476 -33.84 4.78 -9.33
C LEU A 476 -34.49 4.14 -8.08
N VAL A 477 -35.61 4.76 -7.69
CA VAL A 477 -36.37 4.58 -6.44
C VAL A 477 -36.99 3.18 -6.39
N ARG A 478 -36.98 2.57 -5.20
CA ARG A 478 -37.69 1.32 -4.89
C ARG A 478 -39.11 1.34 -5.47
N GLY A 479 -39.47 0.27 -6.16
CA GLY A 479 -40.86 -0.09 -6.40
C GLY A 479 -41.33 -0.18 -7.85
N ASP A 480 -40.51 0.15 -8.85
CA ASP A 480 -40.95 -0.09 -10.23
C ASP A 480 -39.85 -0.10 -11.31
N MET A 481 -38.91 -1.03 -11.19
CA MET A 481 -37.91 -1.23 -12.25
C MET A 481 -38.53 -1.94 -13.46
N ALA A 482 -39.46 -2.86 -13.22
CA ALA A 482 -40.12 -3.67 -14.25
C ALA A 482 -41.08 -2.86 -15.13
N THR A 483 -41.94 -1.99 -14.58
CA THR A 483 -42.89 -1.20 -15.41
C THR A 483 -42.19 -0.06 -16.12
N ASN A 484 -41.13 0.53 -15.54
CA ASN A 484 -40.34 1.55 -16.23
C ASN A 484 -39.46 0.95 -17.34
N ALA A 485 -38.89 -0.25 -17.14
CA ALA A 485 -38.22 -1.00 -18.20
C ALA A 485 -39.22 -1.48 -19.28
N ASN A 486 -40.41 -1.97 -18.90
CA ASN A 486 -41.46 -2.37 -19.84
C ASN A 486 -42.01 -1.18 -20.66
N ARG A 487 -42.15 0.01 -20.07
CA ARG A 487 -42.48 1.24 -20.81
C ARG A 487 -41.38 1.69 -21.76
N LEU A 488 -40.11 1.49 -21.38
CA LEU A 488 -38.97 1.75 -22.24
C LEU A 488 -38.93 0.81 -23.45
N MET A 489 -39.08 -0.50 -23.19
CA MET A 489 -38.91 -1.57 -24.18
C MET A 489 -40.10 -1.68 -25.15
N SER A 490 -41.31 -1.33 -24.71
CA SER A 490 -42.51 -1.30 -25.56
C SER A 490 -42.54 -0.17 -26.61
N THR A 491 -41.54 0.72 -26.60
CA THR A 491 -41.40 1.81 -27.59
C THR A 491 -40.39 1.52 -28.71
N LEU A 492 -39.77 0.33 -28.71
CA LEU A 492 -38.82 -0.13 -29.74
C LEU A 492 -39.57 -0.83 -30.89
N PRO A 493 -39.35 -0.46 -32.16
CA PRO A 493 -39.76 -1.29 -33.29
C PRO A 493 -38.72 -2.42 -33.49
N ASN A 494 -39.18 -3.67 -33.49
CA ASN A 494 -38.45 -4.89 -33.91
C ASN A 494 -37.48 -5.56 -32.93
N HIS A 495 -37.91 -5.86 -31.69
CA HIS A 495 -37.43 -7.06 -31.00
C HIS A 495 -38.55 -7.63 -30.10
N GLU A 496 -39.11 -8.78 -30.50
CA GLU A 496 -39.94 -9.59 -29.60
C GLU A 496 -39.02 -10.32 -28.62
N VAL A 497 -39.03 -9.87 -27.37
CA VAL A 497 -38.54 -10.62 -26.21
C VAL A 497 -39.77 -11.30 -25.63
N SER A 498 -39.80 -12.63 -25.54
CA SER A 498 -40.99 -13.35 -25.06
C SER A 498 -41.15 -13.18 -23.54
N ASP A 499 -42.39 -13.22 -23.06
CA ASP A 499 -42.72 -13.13 -21.62
C ASP A 499 -42.02 -14.20 -20.75
N ASP A 500 -41.49 -15.26 -21.37
CA ASP A 500 -40.70 -16.31 -20.71
C ASP A 500 -39.25 -15.87 -20.38
N GLU A 501 -38.66 -14.90 -21.09
CA GLU A 501 -37.32 -14.36 -20.79
C GLU A 501 -37.31 -13.42 -19.57
N LEU A 502 -38.46 -12.82 -19.23
CA LEU A 502 -38.62 -11.94 -18.06
C LEU A 502 -38.74 -12.73 -16.74
N THR A 503 -39.12 -14.00 -16.80
CA THR A 503 -39.22 -14.88 -15.61
C THR A 503 -37.85 -15.45 -15.21
N LEU A 504 -36.82 -15.26 -16.02
CA LEU A 504 -35.45 -15.74 -15.78
C LEU A 504 -34.54 -14.75 -15.02
N LEU A 505 -35.07 -13.60 -14.60
CA LEU A 505 -34.23 -12.57 -13.97
C LEU A 505 -33.99 -12.82 -12.48
N GLY A 506 -34.89 -13.49 -11.76
CA GLY A 506 -34.64 -13.90 -10.36
C GLY A 506 -34.11 -12.80 -9.42
N ILE A 507 -34.29 -11.52 -9.76
CA ILE A 507 -33.74 -10.39 -9.00
C ILE A 507 -34.74 -10.11 -7.88
N PRO A 508 -34.37 -10.27 -6.59
CA PRO A 508 -35.20 -9.81 -5.50
C PRO A 508 -35.36 -8.30 -5.62
N GLU A 509 -36.59 -7.82 -5.52
CA GLU A 509 -37.03 -6.43 -5.71
C GLU A 509 -36.38 -5.40 -4.75
N GLU A 510 -35.48 -5.84 -3.85
CA GLU A 510 -35.30 -5.23 -2.53
C GLU A 510 -33.89 -4.71 -2.22
N ALA A 511 -32.84 -5.02 -2.98
CA ALA A 511 -31.47 -4.82 -2.47
C ALA A 511 -30.85 -3.43 -2.66
N PHE A 512 -30.69 -2.84 -3.86
CA PHE A 512 -30.03 -1.52 -4.02
C PHE A 512 -30.49 -0.72 -5.25
N PRO A 513 -30.56 0.63 -5.18
CA PRO A 513 -30.96 1.47 -6.32
C PRO A 513 -29.96 1.38 -7.47
N LEU A 514 -30.44 1.54 -8.71
CA LEU A 514 -29.60 1.71 -9.89
C LEU A 514 -29.27 3.20 -10.04
N VAL A 515 -27.97 3.50 -10.17
CA VAL A 515 -27.45 4.83 -10.46
C VAL A 515 -27.09 4.90 -11.94
N LEU A 516 -27.56 5.94 -12.62
CA LEU A 516 -27.14 6.26 -13.99
C LEU A 516 -26.09 7.38 -13.94
N ALA A 517 -24.98 7.17 -14.64
CA ALA A 517 -23.91 8.16 -14.80
C ALA A 517 -23.55 8.29 -16.28
N MET A 518 -23.06 9.45 -16.71
CA MET A 518 -22.63 9.69 -18.08
C MET A 518 -21.34 8.94 -18.42
N ASP A 519 -20.44 8.87 -17.45
CA ASP A 519 -19.14 8.23 -17.54
C ASP A 519 -18.64 7.86 -16.13
N ILE A 520 -17.47 7.23 -16.06
CA ILE A 520 -16.83 6.81 -14.82
C ILE A 520 -16.43 7.99 -13.90
N GLY A 521 -16.20 9.18 -14.46
CA GLY A 521 -15.90 10.39 -13.69
C GLY A 521 -17.12 10.84 -12.88
N GLN A 522 -18.28 10.96 -13.54
CA GLN A 522 -19.53 11.29 -12.86
C GLN A 522 -19.94 10.20 -11.85
N ALA A 523 -19.74 8.92 -12.20
CA ALA A 523 -19.98 7.81 -11.30
C ALA A 523 -19.16 7.97 -9.99
N SER A 524 -17.86 8.22 -10.12
CA SER A 524 -16.93 8.33 -8.98
C SER A 524 -17.25 9.54 -8.09
N ASP A 525 -17.55 10.70 -8.68
CA ASP A 525 -17.92 11.89 -7.91
C ASP A 525 -19.25 11.71 -7.17
N THR A 526 -20.23 11.05 -7.79
CA THR A 526 -21.52 10.73 -7.16
C THR A 526 -21.33 9.81 -5.95
N MET A 527 -20.47 8.79 -6.06
CA MET A 527 -20.21 7.85 -4.96
C MET A 527 -19.40 8.50 -3.83
N ARG A 528 -18.45 9.38 -4.16
CA ARG A 528 -17.73 10.20 -3.18
C ARG A 528 -18.70 11.05 -2.34
N LEU A 529 -19.60 11.78 -3.00
CA LEU A 529 -20.61 12.60 -2.32
C LEU A 529 -21.57 11.77 -1.47
N PHE A 530 -21.93 10.56 -1.93
CA PHE A 530 -22.76 9.64 -1.16
C PHE A 530 -22.07 9.17 0.12
N ALA A 531 -20.79 8.82 0.04
CA ALA A 531 -20.00 8.44 1.19
C ALA A 531 -19.85 9.61 2.18
N ASP A 532 -19.63 10.84 1.68
CA ASP A 532 -19.59 12.07 2.50
C ASP A 532 -20.88 12.27 3.29
N ALA A 533 -22.03 12.10 2.63
CA ALA A 533 -23.32 12.23 3.28
C ALA A 533 -23.57 11.14 4.34
N LEU A 534 -23.09 9.91 4.11
CA LEU A 534 -23.23 8.80 5.06
C LEU A 534 -22.37 9.00 6.30
N ASP A 535 -21.13 9.47 6.16
CA ASP A 535 -20.25 9.74 7.31
C ASP A 535 -20.78 10.88 8.20
N VAL A 536 -21.35 11.93 7.60
CA VAL A 536 -22.03 13.01 8.35
C VAL A 536 -23.21 12.46 9.16
N ARG A 537 -23.99 11.52 8.62
CA ARG A 537 -25.09 10.87 9.35
C ARG A 537 -24.61 9.91 10.43
N LEU A 538 -23.51 9.18 10.21
CA LEU A 538 -22.94 8.25 11.18
C LEU A 538 -22.25 8.97 12.35
N SER A 539 -21.70 10.18 12.14
CA SER A 539 -21.04 10.97 13.19
C SER A 539 -21.98 11.68 14.16
N THR A 540 -23.30 11.72 13.89
CA THR A 540 -24.25 12.56 14.62
C THR A 540 -25.30 11.80 15.44
N ALA A 541 -25.23 10.46 15.55
CA ALA A 541 -26.24 9.73 16.33
C ALA A 541 -25.77 8.37 16.89
N ASP A 542 -25.88 8.22 18.21
CA ASP A 542 -26.16 6.95 18.88
C ASP A 542 -27.48 6.38 18.31
N VAL A 543 -27.46 5.38 17.41
CA VAL A 543 -28.69 4.64 17.07
C VAL A 543 -28.48 3.16 16.76
N VAL A 544 -29.32 2.39 17.46
CA VAL A 544 -29.71 0.98 17.30
C VAL A 544 -30.13 0.65 15.86
N VAL A 545 -29.54 -0.42 15.30
CA VAL A 545 -30.01 -1.05 14.06
C VAL A 545 -31.41 -1.61 14.29
N VAL A 546 -32.44 -0.94 13.75
CA VAL A 546 -33.78 -1.52 13.62
C VAL A 546 -33.93 -2.01 12.19
N THR A 547 -33.61 -3.29 11.98
CA THR A 547 -34.10 -4.04 10.83
C THR A 547 -35.59 -4.29 11.03
N LYS A 548 -36.42 -3.84 10.08
CA LYS A 548 -37.84 -4.21 10.06
C LYS A 548 -37.96 -5.62 9.47
N VAL A 549 -38.61 -6.50 10.23
CA VAL A 549 -38.93 -7.91 9.93
C VAL A 549 -39.61 -8.07 8.58
#